data_AF-A0AAT9KNA5-F1
#
_entry.id   AF-A0AAT9KNA5-F1
#
_cell.length_a   1.000
_cell.length_b   1.000
_cell.length_c   1.000
_cell.angle_alpha   90.00
_cell.angle_beta   90.00
_cell.angle_gamma   90.00
#
_symmetry.space_group_name_H-M   'P 1'
#
loop_
_entity.id
_entity.type
_entity.pdbx_description
1 polymer ?
#
loop_
_entity_poly.entity_id
_entity_poly.type
_entity_poly.pdbx_seq_one_letter_code
_entity_poly.pdbx_strand_id
1 'polypeptide(L)'
;MDQSLGPWSQRPIFKTNVKEFVSLRKADSPIELEKLQKLVELFQEPTTLLQLDPSYEPERTGAEDPSVPAPDPVKNADFAVLQALVRVNLVRPVSAPHMWHAAMNSKTCELTVLGQHYWSLVKQELI
;
A
#
# COMPACT_ATOMS: atom_id res chain seq x y z
N MET A 1 12.99 -64.18 -32.70
CA MET A 1 11.99 -63.61 -31.79
C MET A 1 12.33 -62.12 -31.71
N ASP A 2 11.83 -61.26 -32.61
CA ASP A 2 10.44 -60.75 -32.66
C ASP A 2 10.07 -60.17 -31.28
N GLN A 3 9.89 -58.88 -31.03
CA GLN A 3 9.06 -57.82 -31.66
C GLN A 3 9.58 -56.47 -31.11
N SER A 4 9.44 -55.26 -31.66
CA SER A 4 8.83 -54.67 -32.85
C SER A 4 9.38 -53.23 -32.93
N LEU A 5 9.66 -52.74 -34.13
CA LEU A 5 9.97 -51.34 -34.38
C LEU A 5 8.71 -50.50 -34.15
N GLY A 6 8.78 -49.50 -33.27
CA GLY A 6 7.86 -48.35 -33.26
C GLY A 6 8.55 -47.18 -33.95
N PRO A 7 7.99 -46.60 -35.03
CA PRO A 7 8.67 -45.63 -35.86
C PRO A 7 8.85 -44.29 -35.14
N TRP A 8 10.02 -43.70 -35.37
CA TRP A 8 10.24 -42.25 -35.50
C TRP A 8 8.95 -41.42 -35.35
N SER A 9 8.69 -40.95 -34.14
CA SER A 9 7.86 -39.77 -33.93
C SER A 9 8.69 -38.77 -33.14
N GLN A 10 8.98 -37.67 -33.80
CA GLN A 10 9.49 -36.46 -33.19
C GLN A 10 8.65 -36.15 -31.95
N ARG A 11 9.27 -36.01 -30.78
CA ARG A 11 8.54 -35.54 -29.59
C ARG A 11 7.89 -34.22 -29.99
N PRO A 12 6.56 -34.04 -29.85
CA PRO A 12 5.96 -32.73 -30.03
C PRO A 12 6.58 -31.82 -28.98
N ILE A 13 7.49 -30.97 -29.42
CA ILE A 13 8.02 -29.89 -28.60
C ILE A 13 6.86 -28.92 -28.53
N PHE A 14 6.15 -28.87 -27.40
CA PHE A 14 5.23 -27.77 -27.13
C PHE A 14 6.07 -26.50 -26.97
N LYS A 15 6.43 -25.87 -28.08
CA LYS A 15 6.90 -24.48 -28.14
C LYS A 15 5.66 -23.61 -28.04
N THR A 16 5.17 -23.39 -26.83
CA THR A 16 4.26 -22.27 -26.60
C THR A 16 5.07 -20.99 -26.78
N ASN A 17 4.92 -20.36 -27.95
CA ASN A 17 5.15 -18.93 -28.08
C ASN A 17 4.16 -18.26 -27.13
N VAL A 18 4.60 -17.92 -25.92
CA VAL A 18 3.82 -17.05 -25.04
C VAL A 18 3.91 -15.65 -25.64
N LYS A 19 3.09 -15.39 -26.67
CA LYS A 19 2.82 -14.05 -27.14
C LYS A 19 1.59 -13.57 -26.37
N GLU A 20 1.86 -12.67 -25.44
CA GLU A 20 0.92 -11.81 -24.74
C GLU A 20 0.26 -12.39 -23.48
N PHE A 21 0.53 -11.69 -22.38
CA PHE A 21 -0.21 -11.81 -21.14
C PHE A 21 -1.61 -11.24 -21.36
N VAL A 22 -2.60 -12.11 -21.57
CA VAL A 22 -4.01 -11.69 -21.58
C VAL A 22 -4.44 -11.50 -20.12
N SER A 23 -4.76 -10.26 -19.75
CA SER A 23 -5.28 -9.95 -18.41
C SER A 23 -6.71 -10.48 -18.28
N LEU A 24 -6.86 -11.69 -17.72
CA LEU A 24 -8.13 -12.42 -17.63
C LEU A 24 -9.18 -11.78 -16.69
N ARG A 25 -8.76 -10.83 -15.85
CA ARG A 25 -9.67 -10.02 -15.02
C ARG A 25 -9.00 -8.67 -14.70
N LYS A 26 -9.61 -7.56 -15.11
CA LYS A 26 -9.29 -6.25 -14.52
C LYS A 26 -10.12 -6.13 -13.26
N ALA A 27 -9.50 -6.33 -12.10
CA ALA A 27 -10.12 -5.98 -10.84
C ALA A 27 -9.94 -4.47 -10.63
N ASP A 28 -10.98 -3.78 -10.18
CA ASP A 28 -10.86 -2.38 -9.80
C ASP A 28 -9.84 -2.26 -8.67
N SER A 29 -8.92 -1.31 -8.80
CA SER A 29 -7.92 -1.07 -7.77
C SER A 29 -8.63 -0.66 -6.47
N PRO A 30 -8.30 -1.28 -5.32
CA PRO A 30 -8.94 -0.97 -4.04
C PRO A 30 -8.56 0.44 -3.52
N ILE A 31 -7.61 1.11 -4.19
CA ILE A 31 -7.17 2.46 -3.88
C ILE A 31 -6.83 3.21 -5.17
N GLU A 32 -7.13 4.51 -5.20
CA GLU A 32 -6.79 5.40 -6.30
C GLU A 32 -5.28 5.56 -6.46
N LEU A 33 -4.80 5.67 -7.70
CA LEU A 33 -3.38 5.79 -8.00
C LEU A 33 -2.75 7.04 -7.35
N GLU A 34 -3.46 8.15 -7.33
CA GLU A 34 -3.01 9.40 -6.69
C GLU A 34 -2.67 9.21 -5.20
N LYS A 35 -3.44 8.37 -4.49
CA LYS A 35 -3.18 8.05 -3.08
C LYS A 35 -1.99 7.11 -2.90
N LEU A 36 -1.74 6.23 -3.87
CA LEU A 36 -0.52 5.40 -3.89
C LEU A 36 0.71 6.25 -4.16
N GLN A 37 0.64 7.20 -5.10
CA GLN A 37 1.75 8.10 -5.41
C GLN A 37 2.15 8.95 -4.20
N LYS A 38 1.19 9.34 -3.34
CA LYS A 38 1.47 10.00 -2.07
C LYS A 38 2.32 9.19 -1.08
N LEU A 39 2.49 7.87 -1.26
CA LEU A 39 3.35 7.06 -0.37
C LEU A 39 4.78 7.61 -0.31
N VAL A 40 5.36 8.00 -1.44
CA VAL A 40 6.75 8.49 -1.51
C VAL A 40 6.90 9.94 -1.04
N GLU A 41 5.79 10.67 -0.94
CA GLU A 41 5.74 12.02 -0.39
C GLU A 41 5.63 11.98 1.14
N LEU A 42 4.75 11.10 1.66
CA LEU A 42 4.48 10.95 3.09
C LEU A 42 5.60 10.19 3.82
N PHE A 43 6.23 9.23 3.16
CA PHE A 43 7.33 8.43 3.71
C PHE A 43 8.57 8.65 2.87
N GLN A 44 9.58 9.33 3.43
CA GLN A 44 10.84 9.58 2.71
C GLN A 44 11.64 8.31 2.48
N GLU A 45 11.55 7.34 3.39
CA GLU A 45 12.14 6.02 3.29
C GLU A 45 11.09 4.94 3.60
N PRO A 46 11.23 3.72 3.05
CA PRO A 46 10.27 2.64 3.29
C PRO A 46 10.19 2.24 4.78
N THR A 47 11.23 2.54 5.56
CA THR A 47 11.33 2.24 7.00
C THR A 47 11.03 3.44 7.90
N THR A 48 10.62 4.59 7.34
CA THR A 48 10.33 5.78 8.12
C THR A 48 9.15 5.54 9.07
N LEU A 49 9.33 5.92 10.34
CA LEU A 49 8.24 6.06 11.30
C LEU A 49 7.69 7.48 11.19
N LEU A 50 6.52 7.63 10.58
CA LEU A 50 5.88 8.93 10.44
C LEU A 50 5.25 9.32 11.79
N GLN A 51 5.69 10.44 12.34
CA GLN A 51 5.15 10.98 13.59
C GLN A 51 3.78 11.62 13.34
N LEU A 52 2.78 11.15 14.08
CA LEU A 52 1.45 11.74 14.12
C LEU A 52 1.32 12.57 15.38
N ASP A 53 0.41 13.53 15.32
CA ASP A 53 0.05 14.40 16.43
C ASP A 53 -1.45 14.73 16.31
N PRO A 54 -2.07 15.36 17.32
CA PRO A 54 -3.52 15.55 17.30
C PRO A 54 -4.02 16.43 16.15
N SER A 55 -3.19 17.31 15.58
CA SER A 55 -3.56 18.20 14.46
C SER A 55 -3.90 17.47 13.16
N TYR A 56 -3.65 16.15 13.06
CA TYR A 56 -4.09 15.32 11.94
C TYR A 56 -5.58 14.95 11.96
N GLU A 57 -6.25 14.99 13.12
CA GLU A 57 -7.64 14.57 13.26
C GLU A 57 -8.61 15.77 13.19
N PRO A 58 -9.41 15.89 12.11
CA PRO A 58 -10.43 16.93 11.99
C PRO A 58 -11.69 16.64 12.81
N GLU A 59 -12.08 15.37 12.99
CA GLU A 59 -13.34 14.98 13.63
C GLU A 59 -13.15 14.82 15.14
N ARG A 60 -13.12 15.96 15.82
CA ARG A 60 -12.96 16.05 17.27
C ARG A 60 -14.29 16.15 17.99
N THR A 61 -14.29 15.75 19.25
CA THR A 61 -15.47 15.84 20.12
C THR A 61 -15.70 17.25 20.65
N GLY A 62 -14.68 18.12 20.61
CA GLY A 62 -14.72 19.46 21.19
C GLY A 62 -14.56 19.48 22.70
N ALA A 63 -14.38 18.30 23.32
CA ALA A 63 -14.13 18.13 24.75
C ALA A 63 -12.63 17.98 25.06
N GLU A 64 -11.76 18.19 24.07
CA GLU A 64 -10.32 18.08 24.24
C GLU A 64 -9.76 19.23 25.08
N ASP A 65 -8.65 18.96 25.77
CA ASP A 65 -7.93 19.97 26.57
C ASP A 65 -7.41 21.11 25.66
N PRO A 66 -7.42 22.38 26.11
CA PRO A 66 -6.89 23.50 25.33
C PRO A 66 -5.43 23.36 24.87
N SER A 67 -4.64 22.50 25.52
CA SER A 67 -3.27 22.16 25.13
C SER A 67 -3.19 21.28 23.87
N VAL A 68 -4.28 20.66 23.44
CA VAL A 68 -4.33 19.85 22.23
C VAL A 68 -4.31 20.78 21.00
N PRO A 69 -3.32 20.64 20.10
CA PRO A 69 -3.19 21.54 18.95
C PRO A 69 -4.42 21.45 18.06
N ALA A 70 -4.90 22.56 17.50
CA ALA A 70 -6.05 22.60 16.58
C ALA A 70 -5.81 21.72 15.32
N PRO A 71 -6.86 21.25 14.63
CA PRO A 71 -6.70 20.52 13.37
C PRO A 71 -6.03 21.40 12.31
N ASP A 72 -5.06 20.84 11.59
CA ASP A 72 -4.37 21.52 10.49
C ASP A 72 -4.92 20.98 9.16
N PRO A 73 -5.54 21.82 8.30
CA PRO A 73 -6.10 21.38 7.02
C PRO A 73 -5.13 20.59 6.13
N VAL A 74 -3.83 20.92 6.16
CA VAL A 74 -2.82 20.20 5.35
C VAL A 74 -2.62 18.80 5.90
N LYS A 75 -2.41 18.67 7.21
CA LYS A 75 -2.27 17.37 7.87
C LYS A 75 -3.54 16.54 7.80
N ASN A 76 -4.72 17.15 7.88
CA ASN A 76 -6.00 16.47 7.73
C ASN A 76 -6.13 15.80 6.36
N ALA A 77 -5.68 16.47 5.29
CA ALA A 77 -5.69 15.90 3.95
C ALA A 77 -4.74 14.71 3.84
N ASP A 78 -3.54 14.80 4.41
CA ASP A 78 -2.60 13.68 4.47
C ASP A 78 -3.11 12.54 5.35
N PHE A 79 -3.80 12.86 6.44
CA PHE A 79 -4.42 11.86 7.31
C PHE A 79 -5.50 11.05 6.60
N ALA A 80 -6.34 11.70 5.81
CA ALA A 80 -7.36 11.02 5.01
C ALA A 80 -6.73 10.01 4.04
N VAL A 81 -5.58 10.34 3.45
CA VAL A 81 -4.80 9.44 2.59
C VAL A 81 -4.22 8.29 3.41
N LEU A 82 -3.60 8.57 4.57
CA LEU A 82 -3.08 7.54 5.47
C LEU A 82 -4.18 6.57 5.91
N GLN A 83 -5.37 7.06 6.26
CA GLN A 83 -6.51 6.20 6.61
C GLN A 83 -6.98 5.34 5.43
N ALA A 84 -6.98 5.86 4.21
CA ALA A 84 -7.27 5.07 3.01
C ALA A 84 -6.21 3.98 2.79
N LEU A 85 -4.93 4.29 3.02
CA LEU A 85 -3.82 3.32 2.94
C LEU A 85 -3.90 2.24 4.03
N VAL A 86 -4.39 2.58 5.22
CA VAL A 86 -4.64 1.61 6.30
C VAL A 86 -5.75 0.62 5.91
N ARG A 87 -6.82 1.10 5.27
CA ARG A 87 -7.93 0.23 4.81
C ARG A 87 -7.48 -0.87 3.85
N VAL A 88 -6.43 -0.61 3.07
CA VAL A 88 -5.81 -1.56 2.14
C VAL A 88 -4.52 -2.19 2.69
N ASN A 89 -4.25 -2.03 3.99
CA ASN A 89 -3.10 -2.62 4.71
C ASN A 89 -1.72 -2.22 4.14
N LEU A 90 -1.59 -1.00 3.60
CA LEU A 90 -0.30 -0.46 3.16
C LEU A 90 0.39 0.32 4.28
N VAL A 91 -0.37 0.95 5.17
CA VAL A 91 0.11 1.66 6.36
C VAL A 91 -0.51 1.04 7.60
N ARG A 92 0.20 1.06 8.73
CA ARG A 92 -0.34 0.66 10.04
C ARG A 92 0.12 1.61 11.15
N PRO A 93 -0.70 1.83 12.18
CA PRO A 93 -0.26 2.54 13.38
C PRO A 93 0.74 1.68 14.17
N VAL A 94 1.68 2.33 14.86
CA VAL A 94 2.65 1.69 15.75
C VAL A 94 2.27 2.00 17.20
N SER A 95 2.23 0.96 18.04
CA SER A 95 1.86 1.07 19.46
C SER A 95 0.50 1.73 19.72
N ALA A 96 -0.43 1.61 18.77
CA ALA A 96 -1.80 2.09 18.89
C ALA A 96 -2.76 1.16 18.14
N PRO A 97 -4.01 0.98 18.61
CA PRO A 97 -4.96 0.06 17.99
C PRO A 97 -5.44 0.54 16.61
N HIS A 98 -5.68 1.84 16.46
CA HIS A 98 -6.18 2.45 15.22
C HIS A 98 -5.52 3.81 14.98
N MET A 99 -5.65 4.35 13.77
CA MET A 99 -4.96 5.57 13.35
C MET A 99 -5.37 6.81 14.18
N TRP A 100 -6.64 6.93 14.55
CA TRP A 100 -7.12 7.97 15.48
C TRP A 100 -6.35 7.96 16.81
N HIS A 101 -6.16 6.78 17.40
CA HIS A 101 -5.41 6.64 18.65
C HIS A 101 -3.94 7.00 18.47
N ALA A 102 -3.37 6.71 17.28
CA ALA A 102 -2.00 7.09 16.97
C ALA A 102 -1.86 8.62 16.89
N ALA A 103 -2.77 9.32 16.21
CA ALA A 103 -2.78 10.77 16.16
C ALA A 103 -3.01 11.41 17.53
N MET A 104 -4.07 11.01 18.24
CA MET A 104 -4.44 11.61 19.54
C MET A 104 -3.39 11.42 20.62
N ASN A 105 -2.70 10.27 20.62
CA ASN A 105 -1.66 9.98 21.60
C ASN A 105 -0.24 10.30 21.10
N SER A 106 -0.13 11.08 20.01
CA SER A 106 1.14 11.46 19.38
C SER A 106 2.08 10.26 19.18
N LYS A 107 1.56 9.17 18.62
CA LYS A 107 2.32 7.98 18.22
C LYS A 107 2.71 8.06 16.75
N THR A 108 3.33 7.01 16.26
CA THR A 108 3.79 6.92 14.88
C THR A 108 2.93 5.96 14.05
N CYS A 109 3.04 6.07 12.74
CA CYS A 109 2.63 5.02 11.81
C CYS A 109 3.78 4.66 10.88
N GLU A 110 3.71 3.46 10.30
CA GLU A 110 4.73 2.93 9.40
C GLU A 110 4.10 2.22 8.20
N LEU A 111 4.91 2.02 7.17
CA LEU A 111 4.56 1.16 6.06
C LEU A 111 4.60 -0.31 6.50
N THR A 112 3.60 -1.07 6.07
CA THR A 112 3.64 -2.54 6.17
C THR A 112 4.64 -3.08 5.14
N VAL A 113 4.97 -4.37 5.21
CA VAL A 113 5.80 -5.03 4.18
C VAL A 113 5.21 -4.83 2.77
N LEU A 114 3.87 -4.89 2.65
CA LEU A 114 3.19 -4.60 1.39
C LEU A 114 3.31 -3.12 1.01
N GLY A 115 3.13 -2.21 1.97
CA GLY A 115 3.34 -0.78 1.79
C GLY A 115 4.73 -0.45 1.25
N GLN A 116 5.77 -1.06 1.80
CA GLN A 116 7.16 -0.88 1.36
C GLN A 116 7.37 -1.35 -0.08
N HIS A 117 6.72 -2.45 -0.48
CA HIS A 117 6.76 -2.92 -1.86
C HIS A 117 6.14 -1.90 -2.82
N TYR A 118 4.92 -1.41 -2.52
CA TYR A 118 4.27 -0.39 -3.35
C TYR A 118 5.02 0.93 -3.37
N TRP A 119 5.57 1.36 -2.23
CA TRP A 119 6.44 2.52 -2.15
C TRP A 119 7.62 2.41 -3.13
N SER A 120 8.25 1.23 -3.21
CA SER A 120 9.35 0.98 -4.14
C SER A 120 8.91 1.04 -5.61
N LEU A 121 7.73 0.50 -5.94
CA LEU A 121 7.18 0.56 -7.30
C LEU A 121 6.90 2.00 -7.73
N VAL A 122 6.28 2.80 -6.86
CA VAL A 122 6.05 4.24 -7.10
C VAL A 122 7.38 4.97 -7.26
N LYS A 123 8.36 4.69 -6.38
CA LYS A 123 9.68 5.35 -6.42
C LYS A 123 10.45 5.05 -7.71
N GLN A 124 10.22 3.89 -8.31
CA GLN A 124 10.82 3.45 -9.57
C GLN A 124 10.00 3.84 -10.79
N GLU A 125 8.90 4.60 -10.63
CA GLU A 125 7.99 5.01 -11.71
C GLU A 125 7.39 3.82 -12.48
N LEU A 126 7.24 2.66 -11.82
CA LEU A 126 6.66 1.46 -12.39
C LEU A 126 5.12 1.44 -12.29
N ILE A 127 4.55 2.33 -11.48
CA ILE A 127 3.12 2.60 -11.31
C ILE A 127 2.88 4.09 -11.10
#